data_AF-A0A2N9Y802-F1
#
_entry.id   AF-A0A2N9Y802-F1
#
_cell.length_a   1.000
_cell.length_b   1.000
_cell.length_c   1.000
_cell.angle_alpha   90.00
_cell.angle_beta   90.00
_cell.angle_gamma   90.00
#
_symmetry.space_group_name_H-M   'P 1'
#
loop_
_entity.id
_entity.type
_entity.pdbx_description
1 polymer ?
#
loop_
_entity_poly.entity_id
_entity_poly.type
_entity_poly.pdbx_seq_one_letter_code
_entity_poly.pdbx_strand_id
1 'polypeptide(L)'
;AVWKKPGANFTEVGKVLLECGMPSLIDQDSENKTLSDNEIATIDACMLQAGFRRKSGGPYWCYNYNNLPICRPGAVIPKRSVEKRLNSPFCKRSPVQPECKP
;
A
#
# COMPACT_ATOMS: atom_id res chain seq x y z
N ALA A 1 5.31 4.47 -11.07
CA ALA A 1 5.25 4.24 -9.61
C ALA A 1 5.59 5.51 -8.84
N VAL A 2 4.67 5.88 -7.95
CA VAL A 2 4.78 7.01 -6.99
C VAL A 2 5.79 6.69 -5.88
N TRP A 3 6.06 5.42 -5.62
CA TRP A 3 6.97 4.92 -4.59
C TRP A 3 8.34 4.52 -5.16
N LYS A 4 9.39 4.65 -4.32
CA LYS A 4 10.75 4.22 -4.62
C LYS A 4 11.46 3.68 -3.39
N LYS A 5 12.38 2.73 -3.61
CA LYS A 5 13.38 2.22 -2.67
C LYS A 5 14.62 1.82 -3.50
N PRO A 6 15.86 2.10 -3.06
CA PRO A 6 17.05 1.65 -3.79
C PRO A 6 17.00 0.14 -4.06
N GLY A 7 17.24 -0.26 -5.31
CA GLY A 7 17.21 -1.66 -5.74
C GLY A 7 15.81 -2.26 -5.99
N ALA A 8 14.71 -1.55 -5.69
CA ALA A 8 13.36 -2.04 -5.95
C ALA A 8 12.90 -1.70 -7.38
N ASN A 9 12.42 -2.69 -8.12
CA ASN A 9 11.78 -2.51 -9.42
C ASN A 9 10.25 -2.27 -9.26
N PHE A 10 9.55 -2.06 -10.38
CA PHE A 10 8.10 -1.81 -10.37
C PHE A 10 7.30 -2.98 -9.78
N THR A 11 7.71 -4.22 -10.04
CA THR A 11 7.04 -5.42 -9.51
C THR A 11 7.17 -5.52 -8.00
N GLU A 12 8.34 -5.24 -7.42
CA GLU A 12 8.49 -5.22 -5.95
C GLU A 12 7.63 -4.12 -5.33
N VAL A 13 7.57 -2.93 -5.93
CA VAL A 13 6.66 -1.86 -5.47
C VAL A 13 5.21 -2.34 -5.49
N GLY A 14 4.78 -2.99 -6.58
CA GLY A 14 3.44 -3.53 -6.72
C GLY A 14 3.14 -4.62 -5.69
N LYS A 15 4.08 -5.55 -5.47
CA LYS A 15 3.97 -6.58 -4.42
C LYS A 15 3.77 -5.93 -3.06
N VAL A 16 4.62 -4.98 -2.68
CA VAL A 16 4.54 -4.35 -1.35
C VAL A 16 3.22 -3.58 -1.17
N LEU A 17 2.74 -2.87 -2.20
CA LEU A 17 1.46 -2.16 -2.14
C LEU A 17 0.30 -3.12 -1.83
N LEU A 18 0.23 -4.24 -2.55
CA LEU A 18 -0.80 -5.25 -2.34
C LEU A 18 -0.64 -5.92 -0.96
N GLU A 19 0.59 -6.19 -0.52
CA GLU A 19 0.88 -6.77 0.80
C GLU A 19 0.53 -5.82 1.96
N CYS A 20 0.64 -4.51 1.72
CA CYS A 20 0.20 -3.46 2.63
C CYS A 20 -1.32 -3.25 2.62
N GLY A 21 -2.03 -3.86 1.68
CA GLY A 21 -3.49 -3.87 1.60
C GLY A 21 -4.10 -2.98 0.55
N MET A 22 -3.31 -2.51 -0.43
CA MET A 22 -3.88 -1.91 -1.63
C MET A 22 -4.77 -2.95 -2.35
N PRO A 23 -6.04 -2.65 -2.64
CA PRO A 23 -6.92 -3.59 -3.35
C PRO A 23 -6.48 -3.82 -4.80
N SER A 24 -6.04 -2.77 -5.48
CA SER A 24 -5.56 -2.85 -6.85
C SER A 24 -4.39 -1.91 -7.18
N LEU A 25 -3.53 -2.36 -8.10
CA LEU A 25 -2.47 -1.54 -8.67
C LEU A 25 -2.95 -0.60 -9.79
N ILE A 26 -4.22 -0.70 -10.18
CA ILE A 26 -4.86 0.19 -11.15
C ILE A 26 -5.67 1.23 -10.36
N ASP A 27 -5.20 2.47 -10.33
CA ASP A 27 -5.81 3.55 -9.55
C ASP A 27 -7.30 3.78 -9.86
N GLN A 28 -7.73 3.47 -11.10
CA GLN A 28 -9.11 3.67 -11.56
C GLN A 28 -10.11 2.60 -11.09
N ASP A 29 -9.63 1.46 -10.58
CA ASP A 29 -10.48 0.37 -10.11
C ASP A 29 -11.40 0.82 -8.96
N SER A 30 -12.63 0.33 -8.96
CA SER A 30 -13.67 0.70 -7.99
C SER A 30 -13.27 0.44 -6.54
N GLU A 31 -12.52 -0.63 -6.30
CA GLU A 31 -12.07 -1.11 -5.00
C GLU A 31 -11.09 -0.13 -4.35
N ASN A 32 -10.33 0.62 -5.15
CA ASN A 32 -9.45 1.68 -4.64
C ASN A 32 -10.25 2.92 -4.23
N LYS A 33 -11.37 3.21 -4.90
CA LYS A 33 -12.23 4.37 -4.62
C LYS A 33 -13.04 4.20 -3.33
N THR A 34 -13.21 2.98 -2.85
CA THR A 34 -13.93 2.67 -1.60
C THR A 34 -13.05 2.79 -0.36
N LEU A 35 -11.73 3.00 -0.50
CA LEU A 35 -10.84 3.15 0.64
C LEU A 35 -11.13 4.45 1.40
N SER A 36 -11.26 4.34 2.70
CA SER A 36 -11.27 5.48 3.62
C SER A 36 -9.90 6.14 3.72
N ASP A 37 -9.86 7.41 4.14
CA ASP A 37 -8.61 8.13 4.40
C ASP A 37 -7.69 7.37 5.37
N ASN A 38 -8.26 6.70 6.37
CA ASN A 38 -7.48 5.90 7.31
C ASN A 38 -6.87 4.66 6.64
N GLU A 39 -7.57 3.99 5.73
CA GLU A 39 -7.03 2.84 4.99
C GLU A 39 -5.90 3.27 4.07
N ILE A 40 -6.06 4.39 3.35
CA ILE A 40 -5.01 4.94 2.49
C ILE A 40 -3.80 5.33 3.34
N ALA A 41 -4.01 6.04 4.46
CA ALA A 41 -2.94 6.40 5.39
C ALA A 41 -2.24 5.17 5.99
N THR A 42 -2.98 4.08 6.21
CA THR A 42 -2.44 2.79 6.70
C THR A 42 -1.57 2.10 5.67
N ILE A 43 -2.01 2.05 4.40
CA ILE A 43 -1.20 1.51 3.29
C ILE A 43 0.09 2.32 3.15
N ASP A 44 -0.03 3.65 3.17
CA ASP A 44 1.08 4.59 3.10
C ASP A 44 2.09 4.41 4.25
N ALA A 45 1.60 4.24 5.48
CA ALA A 45 2.43 3.96 6.66
C ALA A 45 3.14 2.60 6.56
N CYS A 46 2.45 1.57 6.04
CA CYS A 46 3.06 0.26 5.79
C CYS A 46 4.17 0.33 4.73
N MET A 47 3.98 1.08 3.65
CA MET A 47 5.02 1.31 2.62
C MET A 47 6.25 2.00 3.22
N LEU A 48 6.04 3.01 4.07
CA LEU A 48 7.13 3.67 4.81
C LEU A 48 7.87 2.69 5.73
N GLN A 49 7.14 1.86 6.49
CA GLN A 49 7.72 0.83 7.37
C GLN A 49 8.56 -0.19 6.56
N ALA A 50 8.15 -0.50 5.33
CA ALA A 50 8.89 -1.36 4.40
C ALA A 50 10.13 -0.68 3.75
N GLY A 51 10.40 0.58 4.10
CA GLY A 51 11.55 1.36 3.62
C GLY A 51 11.33 2.02 2.26
N PHE A 52 10.10 2.09 1.77
CA PHE A 52 9.77 2.85 0.57
C PHE A 52 9.52 4.31 0.92
N ARG A 53 9.72 5.19 -0.06
CA ARG A 53 9.41 6.62 0.05
C ARG A 53 8.70 7.10 -1.21
N ARG A 54 7.80 8.08 -1.09
CA ARG A 54 7.20 8.71 -2.26
C ARG A 54 8.24 9.55 -3.02
N LYS A 55 8.14 9.57 -4.35
CA LYS A 55 9.06 10.35 -5.21
C LYS A 55 8.91 11.86 -5.00
N SER A 56 7.69 12.32 -4.73
CA SER A 56 7.30 13.71 -4.51
C SER A 56 7.51 14.22 -3.07
N GLY A 57 8.01 13.37 -2.16
CA GLY A 57 7.97 13.64 -0.72
C GLY A 57 6.65 13.21 -0.07
N GLY A 58 6.60 13.24 1.27
CA GLY A 58 5.52 12.67 2.06
C GLY A 58 5.56 11.13 2.17
N PRO A 59 4.46 10.49 2.61
CA PRO A 59 3.13 11.03 2.86
C PRO A 59 3.01 11.86 4.15
N TYR A 60 2.15 12.89 4.12
CA TYR A 60 1.91 13.83 5.22
C TYR A 60 0.57 13.59 5.93
N TRP A 61 0.01 12.37 5.83
CA TRP A 61 -1.29 12.02 6.42
C TRP A 61 -1.38 12.43 7.89
N CYS A 62 -0.44 11.96 8.72
CA CYS A 62 -0.51 12.24 10.17
C CYS A 62 -0.09 13.65 10.56
N TYR A 63 0.46 14.43 9.61
CA TYR A 63 0.66 15.86 9.80
C TYR A 63 -0.64 16.64 9.53
N ASN A 64 -1.38 16.27 8.47
CA ASN A 64 -2.62 16.95 8.06
C ASN A 64 -3.89 16.43 8.75
N TYR A 65 -3.90 15.16 9.16
CA TYR A 65 -5.06 14.41 9.67
C TYR A 65 -4.66 13.60 10.91
N ASN A 66 -4.33 14.31 11.99
CA ASN A 66 -3.90 13.71 13.25
C ASN A 66 -4.97 12.85 13.96
N ASN A 67 -6.23 12.96 13.54
CA ASN A 67 -7.36 12.25 14.12
C ASN A 67 -7.57 10.84 13.55
N LEU A 68 -6.95 10.52 12.40
CA LEU A 68 -7.04 9.18 11.81
C LEU A 68 -6.51 8.13 12.78
N PRO A 69 -7.19 6.97 12.94
CA PRO A 69 -6.74 5.89 13.81
C PRO A 69 -5.26 5.52 13.67
N ILE A 70 -4.74 5.42 12.44
CA ILE A 70 -3.33 5.07 12.19
C ILE A 70 -2.33 6.14 12.62
N CYS A 71 -2.80 7.38 12.78
CA CYS A 71 -1.98 8.52 13.16
C CYS A 71 -1.93 8.77 14.68
N ARG A 72 -2.70 7.99 15.46
CA ARG A 72 -2.70 8.12 16.91
C ARG A 72 -1.46 7.50 17.54
N PRO A 73 -0.96 8.05 18.67
CA PRO A 73 0.10 7.40 19.43
C PRO A 73 -0.26 5.95 19.77
N GLY A 74 0.70 5.03 19.56
CA GLY A 74 0.50 3.60 19.80
C GLY A 74 -0.26 2.84 18.70
N ALA A 75 -0.62 3.50 17.60
CA ALA A 75 -1.22 2.81 16.45
C ALA A 75 -0.25 1.75 15.88
N VAL A 76 -0.77 0.56 15.65
CA VAL A 76 0.00 -0.56 15.08
C VAL A 76 -0.08 -0.47 13.56
N ILE A 77 1.05 -0.15 12.92
CA ILE A 77 1.17 -0.21 11.47
C ILE A 77 1.20 -1.69 11.05
N PRO A 78 0.29 -2.13 10.16
CA PRO A 78 0.27 -3.51 9.71
C PRO A 78 1.56 -3.85 8.96
N LYS A 79 2.06 -5.06 9.20
CA LYS A 79 3.17 -5.62 8.43
C LYS A 79 2.68 -6.10 7.07
N ARG A 80 3.61 -6.18 6.11
CA ARG A 80 3.40 -6.82 4.80
C ARG A 80 2.86 -8.24 4.98
N SER A 81 1.87 -8.61 4.17
CA SER A 81 1.32 -9.97 4.13
C SER A 81 1.20 -10.48 2.69
N VAL A 82 1.99 -11.52 2.37
CA VAL A 82 1.89 -12.23 1.08
C VAL A 82 0.48 -12.76 0.85
N GLU A 83 -0.14 -13.31 1.89
CA GLU A 83 -1.53 -13.78 1.83
C GLU A 83 -2.49 -12.65 1.43
N LYS A 84 -2.33 -11.45 2.00
CA LYS A 84 -3.15 -10.29 1.64
C LYS A 84 -2.98 -9.90 0.18
N ARG A 85 -1.74 -9.93 -0.32
CA ARG A 85 -1.44 -9.67 -1.73
C ARG A 85 -2.11 -10.67 -2.67
N LEU A 86 -1.90 -11.97 -2.43
CA LEU A 86 -2.44 -13.02 -3.29
C LEU A 86 -3.98 -13.05 -3.27
N ASN A 87 -4.61 -12.62 -2.16
CA ASN A 87 -6.05 -12.51 -2.03
C ASN A 87 -6.64 -11.15 -2.44
N SER A 88 -5.83 -10.20 -2.89
CA SER A 88 -6.30 -8.88 -3.34
C SER A 88 -7.22 -8.99 -4.57
N PRO A 89 -8.19 -8.08 -4.74
CA PRO A 89 -9.03 -8.02 -5.95
C PRO A 89 -8.21 -8.04 -7.25
N PHE A 90 -7.07 -7.35 -7.30
CA PHE A 90 -6.16 -7.36 -8.44
C PHE A 90 -5.62 -8.77 -8.76
N CYS A 91 -5.11 -9.48 -7.76
CA CYS A 91 -4.54 -10.81 -7.99
C CYS A 91 -5.58 -11.90 -8.21
N LYS A 92 -6.78 -11.78 -7.64
CA LYS A 92 -7.89 -12.68 -7.95
C LYS A 92 -8.36 -12.56 -9.40
N ARG A 93 -8.39 -11.33 -9.93
CA ARG A 93 -8.79 -11.07 -11.33
C ARG A 93 -7.69 -11.41 -12.32
N SER A 94 -6.42 -11.19 -11.96
CA SER A 94 -5.28 -11.35 -12.86
C SER A 94 -4.09 -12.11 -12.23
N PRO A 95 -4.26 -13.40 -11.89
CA PRO A 95 -3.23 -14.20 -11.18
C PRO A 95 -1.97 -14.46 -12.01
N VAL A 96 -1.99 -14.14 -13.30
CA VAL A 96 -0.85 -14.28 -14.21
C VAL A 96 0.20 -13.18 -14.03
N GLN A 97 -0.17 -12.05 -13.42
CA GLN A 97 0.73 -10.91 -13.27
C GLN A 97 1.92 -11.24 -12.37
N PRO A 98 3.12 -10.68 -12.63
CA PRO A 98 4.32 -10.92 -11.81
C PRO A 98 4.12 -10.60 -10.32
N GLU A 99 3.32 -9.57 -10.02
CA GLU A 99 2.98 -9.14 -8.66
C GLU A 99 2.09 -10.15 -7.94
N CYS A 100 1.49 -11.11 -8.65
CA CYS A 100 0.57 -12.11 -8.12
C CYS A 100 1.20 -13.51 -8.06
N LYS A 101 2.48 -13.64 -8.41
CA LYS A 101 3.25 -14.87 -8.20
C LYS A 101 3.72 -14.98 -6.76
N PRO A 102 3.73 -16.18 -6.15
CA PRO A 102 4.21 -16.41 -4.79
C PRO A 102 5.52 -15.66 -4.51
#